data_AF-A0A4Q7PD34-F1
#
_entry.id   AF-A0A4Q7PD34-F1
#
_cell.length_a   1.000
_cell.length_b   1.000
_cell.length_c   1.000
_cell.angle_alpha   90.00
_cell.angle_beta   90.00
_cell.angle_gamma   90.00
#
_symmetry.space_group_name_H-M   'P 1'
#
loop_
_entity.id
_entity.type
_entity.pdbx_description
1 polymer ?
#
loop_
_entity_poly.entity_id
_entity_poly.type
_entity_poly.pdbx_seq_one_letter_code
_entity_poly.pdbx_strand_id
1 'polypeptide(L)'
;MASEKNTLIILSLLFFMITASIFLRACAGATNYQSPDSFFYLQAAENLLTGKGMVAPYTYPFDATSPVQYFAIWPIGYPLLIAALGLLIPDLLWASKVVNLLFLAGMVILLYKRFGKFGPWAALAFVSYGMMEVYSHTWSEGPFLFFVLAFVVLLEKNNTSKYWKILTLVLIGLFTLRYAGIIFWAFLFFHFLYTYFYLGTKKQKHYAYTLALSALYLLAYLGFNYWQTGHLTGAPRIYPGQESTNTFLYYLGRGVLNIFAFARNFWSFGAKDILALVLFLFQLLVVFFLIKKTGRPSGLFQTLPFQVAIFYLLGIIFLRIISPFDAFDFRILSPIVLLLYVYGLAHLGQLVENVQKKKVALLSFLTVSWLVNLPNKFLWDKWLGLWG
;
A
#
# COMPACT_ATOMS: atom_id res chain seq x y z
N MET A 1 -1.65 -31.90 -6.68
CA MET A 1 -2.49 -30.87 -6.03
C MET A 1 -1.99 -30.71 -4.61
N ALA A 2 -1.42 -29.56 -4.25
CA ALA A 2 -1.24 -29.27 -2.82
C ALA A 2 -2.63 -29.22 -2.18
N SER A 3 -2.86 -29.92 -1.08
CA SER A 3 -4.13 -29.83 -0.36
C SER A 3 -4.36 -28.38 0.08
N GLU A 4 -5.61 -27.94 0.21
CA GLU A 4 -5.95 -26.61 0.75
C GLU A 4 -5.24 -26.35 2.08
N LYS A 5 -5.14 -27.39 2.91
CA LYS A 5 -4.37 -27.40 4.16
C LYS A 5 -2.91 -26.99 3.96
N ASN A 6 -2.22 -27.54 2.94
CA ASN A 6 -0.83 -27.18 2.65
C ASN A 6 -0.71 -25.72 2.22
N THR A 7 -1.69 -25.19 1.47
CA THR A 7 -1.69 -23.78 1.05
C THR A 7 -1.79 -22.85 2.26
N LEU A 8 -2.70 -23.15 3.20
CA LEU A 8 -2.86 -22.38 4.42
C LEU A 8 -1.59 -22.43 5.29
N ILE A 9 -0.97 -23.61 5.44
CA ILE A 9 0.29 -23.75 6.19
C ILE A 9 1.39 -22.86 5.58
N ILE A 10 1.58 -22.91 4.25
CA ILE A 10 2.59 -22.09 3.58
C ILE A 10 2.30 -20.60 3.75
N LEU A 11 1.04 -20.18 3.59
CA LEU A 11 0.66 -18.78 3.79
C LEU A 11 0.90 -18.31 5.23
N SER A 12 0.60 -19.15 6.22
CA SER A 12 0.89 -18.84 7.63
C SER A 12 2.39 -18.70 7.87
N LEU A 13 3.21 -19.63 7.34
CA LEU A 13 4.67 -19.54 7.45
C LEU A 13 5.22 -18.26 6.79
N LEU A 14 4.72 -17.92 5.59
CA LEU A 14 5.09 -16.68 4.92
C LEU A 14 4.68 -15.45 5.75
N PHE A 15 3.46 -15.45 6.30
CA PHE A 15 2.98 -14.37 7.16
C PHE A 15 3.89 -14.16 8.38
N PHE A 16 4.25 -15.23 9.10
CA PHE A 16 5.14 -15.13 10.25
C PHE A 16 6.55 -14.69 9.85
N MET A 17 7.09 -15.19 8.74
CA MET A 17 8.40 -14.76 8.22
C MET A 17 8.41 -13.26 7.86
N ILE A 18 7.40 -12.79 7.14
CA ILE A 18 7.28 -11.37 6.75
C ILE A 18 7.08 -10.51 8.00
N THR A 19 6.22 -10.93 8.93
CA THR A 19 5.97 -10.22 10.19
C THR A 19 7.23 -10.12 11.04
N ALA A 20 7.99 -11.20 11.18
CA ALA A 20 9.27 -11.21 11.88
C ALA A 20 10.27 -10.25 11.22
N SER A 21 10.29 -10.19 9.88
CA SER A 21 11.14 -9.27 9.13
C SER A 21 10.77 -7.81 9.39
N ILE A 22 9.47 -7.48 9.35
CA ILE A 22 8.94 -6.14 9.66
C ILE A 22 9.28 -5.73 11.08
N PHE A 23 9.05 -6.62 12.04
CA PHE A 23 9.34 -6.37 13.45
C PHE A 23 10.84 -6.15 13.68
N LEU A 24 11.68 -7.02 13.12
CA LEU A 24 13.14 -6.89 13.20
C LEU A 24 13.62 -5.56 12.60
N ARG A 25 13.08 -5.15 11.45
CA ARG A 25 13.37 -3.84 10.83
C ARG A 25 12.98 -2.72 11.79
N ALA A 26 11.77 -2.74 12.34
CA ALA A 26 11.32 -1.75 13.31
C ALA A 26 12.26 -1.67 14.52
N CYS A 27 12.66 -2.79 15.13
CA CYS A 27 13.57 -2.79 16.28
C CYS A 27 15.00 -2.34 15.95
N ALA A 28 15.49 -2.65 14.74
CA ALA A 28 16.87 -2.37 14.34
C ALA A 28 17.07 -0.94 13.81
N GLY A 29 16.00 -0.31 13.31
CA GLY A 29 16.07 1.05 12.76
C GLY A 29 16.25 2.09 13.87
N ALA A 30 17.18 3.02 13.69
CA ALA A 30 17.47 4.05 14.70
C ALA A 30 16.25 4.90 15.11
N THR A 31 15.27 5.06 14.20
CA THR A 31 14.02 5.80 14.47
C THR A 31 12.83 4.87 14.73
N ASN A 32 13.04 3.58 14.95
CA ASN A 32 11.98 2.57 15.01
C ASN A 32 11.01 2.58 13.81
N TYR A 33 11.54 2.94 12.63
CA TYR A 33 10.75 3.16 11.43
C TYR A 33 9.68 4.26 11.59
N GLN A 34 10.00 5.32 12.32
CA GLN A 34 9.20 6.54 12.37
C GLN A 34 9.73 7.56 11.37
N SER A 35 8.81 8.25 10.70
CA SER A 35 9.05 9.44 9.87
C SER A 35 8.30 10.64 10.48
N PRO A 36 8.43 11.87 9.96
CA PRO A 36 7.63 13.01 10.42
C PRO A 36 6.12 12.69 10.49
N ASP A 37 5.53 12.12 9.42
CA ASP A 37 4.13 11.66 9.40
C ASP A 37 3.78 10.72 10.56
N SER A 38 4.69 9.83 10.94
CA SER A 38 4.48 8.91 12.06
C SER A 38 4.24 9.68 13.36
N PHE A 39 5.00 10.74 13.62
CA PHE A 39 4.83 11.54 14.83
C PHE A 39 3.45 12.20 14.89
N PHE A 40 2.96 12.73 13.78
CA PHE A 40 1.61 13.30 13.77
C PHE A 40 0.52 12.24 13.93
N TYR A 41 0.66 11.06 13.29
CA TYR A 41 -0.32 9.99 13.48
C TYR A 41 -0.39 9.53 14.95
N LEU A 42 0.76 9.39 15.60
CA LEU A 42 0.85 9.01 17.00
C LEU A 42 0.32 10.11 17.93
N GLN A 43 0.66 11.38 17.67
CA GLN A 43 0.17 12.50 18.47
C GLN A 43 -1.35 12.65 18.36
N ALA A 44 -1.90 12.51 17.15
CA ALA A 44 -3.33 12.52 16.91
C ALA A 44 -4.03 11.36 17.64
N ALA A 45 -3.45 10.16 17.62
CA ALA A 45 -3.99 9.01 18.34
C ALA A 45 -3.98 9.21 19.86
N GLU A 46 -2.90 9.76 20.41
CA GLU A 46 -2.81 10.11 21.83
C GLU A 46 -3.85 11.17 22.23
N ASN A 47 -4.04 12.19 21.40
CA ASN A 47 -5.01 13.24 21.64
C ASN A 47 -6.45 12.73 21.56
N LEU A 48 -6.74 11.74 20.70
CA LEU A 48 -8.03 11.05 20.69
C LEU A 48 -8.26 10.27 22.00
N LEU A 49 -7.26 9.55 22.50
CA LEU A 49 -7.36 8.79 23.75
C LEU A 49 -7.52 9.67 24.99
N THR A 50 -6.87 10.83 25.00
CA THR A 50 -6.90 11.78 26.12
C THR A 50 -8.08 12.76 26.04
N GLY A 51 -8.99 12.59 25.07
CA GLY A 51 -10.19 13.43 24.93
C GLY A 51 -9.94 14.83 24.38
N LYS A 52 -8.73 15.13 23.90
CA LYS A 52 -8.38 16.40 23.24
C LYS A 52 -8.91 16.47 21.80
N GLY A 53 -9.34 15.34 21.25
CA GLY A 53 -9.89 15.23 19.90
C GLY A 53 -8.80 15.14 18.84
N MET A 54 -9.20 15.42 17.60
CA MET A 54 -8.37 15.23 16.41
C MET A 54 -7.50 16.47 16.17
N VAL A 55 -6.50 16.68 17.03
CA VAL A 55 -5.63 17.86 17.03
C VAL A 55 -4.15 17.49 17.04
N ALA A 56 -3.30 18.33 16.45
CA ALA A 56 -1.84 18.22 16.48
C ALA A 56 -1.18 19.57 16.20
N PRO A 57 0.12 19.75 16.52
CA PRO A 57 0.93 20.82 15.93
C PRO A 57 0.90 20.76 14.39
N TYR A 58 1.21 21.86 13.70
CA TYR A 58 1.28 21.86 12.21
C TYR A 58 2.69 21.67 11.65
N THR A 59 3.72 21.89 12.47
CA THR A 59 5.12 21.82 12.06
C THR A 59 5.84 20.74 12.83
N TYR A 60 6.69 19.98 12.13
CA TYR A 60 7.60 19.02 12.73
C TYR A 60 9.04 19.57 12.63
N PRO A 61 9.90 19.41 13.66
CA PRO A 61 9.64 18.74 14.94
C PRO A 61 8.64 19.51 15.83
N PHE A 62 7.97 18.79 16.73
CA PHE A 62 7.04 19.39 17.68
C PHE A 62 7.81 20.15 18.76
N ASP A 63 7.45 21.41 18.97
CA ASP A 63 7.90 22.21 20.12
C ASP A 63 6.75 22.29 21.15
N ALA A 64 7.08 22.36 22.44
CA ALA A 64 6.13 22.60 23.53
C ALA A 64 5.33 23.90 23.36
N THR A 65 5.88 24.86 22.60
CA THR A 65 5.21 26.14 22.28
C THR A 65 4.38 26.08 20.98
N SER A 66 4.41 24.96 20.24
CA SER A 66 3.71 24.85 18.96
C SER A 66 2.19 24.86 19.17
N PRO A 67 1.46 25.77 18.49
CA PRO A 67 0.01 25.83 18.63
C PRO A 67 -0.62 24.53 18.11
N VAL A 68 -1.49 23.94 18.94
CA VAL A 68 -2.27 22.76 18.61
C VAL A 68 -3.57 23.20 17.96
N GLN A 69 -3.91 22.59 16.83
CA GLN A 69 -5.14 22.88 16.09
C GLN A 69 -5.72 21.61 15.48
N TYR A 70 -6.95 21.70 14.98
CA TYR A 70 -7.61 20.59 14.28
C TYR A 70 -6.71 20.07 13.17
N PHE A 71 -6.35 18.80 13.26
CA PHE A 71 -5.41 18.16 12.36
C PHE A 71 -6.18 17.35 11.32
N ALA A 72 -6.20 17.84 10.09
CA ALA A 72 -6.86 17.19 8.96
C ALA A 72 -5.99 17.14 7.70
N ILE A 73 -4.65 17.31 7.85
CA ILE A 73 -3.72 17.13 6.73
C ILE A 73 -3.73 15.67 6.26
N TRP A 74 -3.91 14.72 7.19
CA TRP A 74 -4.26 13.34 6.88
C TRP A 74 -5.64 13.00 7.45
N PRO A 75 -6.39 12.10 6.82
CA PRO A 75 -7.65 11.61 7.36
C PRO A 75 -7.51 10.90 8.72
N ILE A 76 -8.59 10.93 9.49
CA ILE A 76 -8.65 10.42 10.88
C ILE A 76 -8.46 8.90 11.01
N GLY A 77 -8.65 8.13 9.94
CA GLY A 77 -8.78 6.67 10.02
C GLY A 77 -7.59 5.97 10.64
N TYR A 78 -6.37 6.34 10.27
CA TYR A 78 -5.18 5.69 10.83
C TYR A 78 -4.92 6.08 12.29
N PRO A 79 -4.95 7.39 12.68
CA PRO A 79 -4.96 7.78 14.09
C PRO A 79 -6.03 7.07 14.92
N LEU A 80 -7.25 6.93 14.39
CA LEU A 80 -8.35 6.27 15.09
C LEU A 80 -8.08 4.77 15.30
N LEU A 81 -7.52 4.08 14.29
CA LEU A 81 -7.13 2.67 14.43
C LEU A 81 -6.01 2.49 15.46
N ILE A 82 -5.02 3.40 15.48
CA ILE A 82 -3.95 3.40 16.49
C ILE A 82 -4.54 3.63 17.88
N ALA A 83 -5.39 4.65 18.05
CA ALA A 83 -6.04 4.97 19.32
C ALA A 83 -6.88 3.79 19.83
N ALA A 84 -7.70 3.18 18.95
CA ALA A 84 -8.52 2.03 19.31
C ALA A 84 -7.68 0.85 19.81
N LEU A 85 -6.53 0.59 19.18
CA LEU A 85 -5.61 -0.45 19.65
C LEU A 85 -4.79 0.00 20.86
N GLY A 86 -4.58 1.30 21.03
CA GLY A 86 -3.96 1.94 22.19
C GLY A 86 -4.69 1.68 23.50
N LEU A 87 -6.00 1.37 23.44
CA LEU A 87 -6.77 0.89 24.58
C LEU A 87 -6.28 -0.46 25.13
N LEU A 88 -5.58 -1.25 24.30
CA LEU A 88 -5.03 -2.57 24.65
C LEU A 88 -3.50 -2.56 24.74
N ILE A 89 -2.83 -1.70 23.96
CA ILE A 89 -1.38 -1.59 23.87
C ILE A 89 -0.99 -0.13 24.21
N PRO A 90 -0.56 0.18 25.44
CA PRO A 90 -0.32 1.56 25.87
C PRO A 90 0.74 2.30 25.04
N ASP A 91 1.75 1.59 24.55
CA ASP A 91 2.74 2.18 23.63
C ASP A 91 2.13 2.30 22.22
N LEU A 92 1.75 3.53 21.86
CA LEU A 92 1.11 3.83 20.58
C LEU A 92 2.00 3.55 19.37
N LEU A 93 3.33 3.59 19.52
CA LEU A 93 4.24 3.20 18.45
C LEU A 93 4.02 1.72 18.14
N TRP A 94 4.06 0.86 19.16
CA TRP A 94 3.82 -0.58 18.96
C TRP A 94 2.38 -0.89 18.56
N ALA A 95 1.40 -0.16 19.10
CA ALA A 95 0.02 -0.25 18.63
C ALA A 95 -0.06 0.01 17.12
N SER A 96 0.61 1.04 16.61
CA SER A 96 0.62 1.33 15.17
C SER A 96 1.24 0.22 14.32
N LYS A 97 2.30 -0.46 14.82
CA LYS A 97 2.89 -1.61 14.14
C LYS A 97 1.91 -2.78 14.11
N VAL A 98 1.25 -3.07 15.22
CA VAL A 98 0.24 -4.14 15.30
C VAL A 98 -0.95 -3.86 14.37
N VAL A 99 -1.41 -2.60 14.25
CA VAL A 99 -2.42 -2.22 13.26
C VAL A 99 -1.97 -2.64 11.85
N ASN A 100 -0.76 -2.28 11.43
CA ASN A 100 -0.26 -2.67 10.11
C ASN A 100 -0.21 -4.19 9.92
N LEU A 101 0.24 -4.93 10.94
CA LEU A 101 0.31 -6.39 10.90
C LEU A 101 -1.07 -7.07 10.86
N LEU A 102 -2.08 -6.51 11.52
CA LEU A 102 -3.47 -6.99 11.44
C LEU A 102 -4.02 -6.84 10.02
N PHE A 103 -3.76 -5.70 9.37
CA PHE A 103 -4.15 -5.50 7.97
C PHE A 103 -3.33 -6.37 7.00
N LEU A 104 -2.06 -6.67 7.30
CA LEU A 104 -1.27 -7.65 6.55
C LEU A 104 -1.86 -9.07 6.69
N ALA A 105 -2.29 -9.48 7.89
CA ALA A 105 -2.99 -10.75 8.09
C ALA A 105 -4.30 -10.81 7.29
N GLY A 106 -5.07 -9.72 7.30
CA GLY A 106 -6.24 -9.55 6.45
C GLY A 106 -5.92 -9.70 4.95
N MET A 107 -4.78 -9.15 4.52
CA MET A 107 -4.31 -9.31 3.15
C MET A 107 -4.06 -10.78 2.81
N VAL A 108 -3.36 -11.53 3.66
CA VAL A 108 -3.09 -12.97 3.46
C VAL A 108 -4.39 -13.76 3.32
N ILE A 109 -5.43 -13.43 4.10
CA ILE A 109 -6.76 -14.04 3.98
C ILE A 109 -7.39 -13.71 2.62
N LEU A 110 -7.29 -12.46 2.14
CA LEU A 110 -7.78 -12.08 0.81
C LEU A 110 -7.04 -12.83 -0.29
N LEU A 111 -5.72 -12.97 -0.18
CA LEU A 111 -4.89 -13.71 -1.14
C LEU A 111 -5.27 -15.19 -1.19
N TYR A 112 -5.49 -15.84 -0.05
CA TYR A 112 -5.99 -17.20 0.01
C TYR A 112 -7.34 -17.34 -0.71
N LYS A 113 -8.31 -16.47 -0.35
CA LYS A 113 -9.65 -16.50 -0.93
C LYS A 113 -9.67 -16.22 -2.43
N ARG A 114 -8.75 -15.41 -2.94
CA ARG A 114 -8.71 -15.00 -4.36
C ARG A 114 -7.90 -15.94 -5.24
N PHE A 115 -6.75 -16.40 -4.76
CA PHE A 115 -5.77 -17.13 -5.57
C PHE A 115 -5.64 -18.61 -5.20
N GLY A 116 -6.26 -19.06 -4.09
CA GLY A 116 -6.21 -20.45 -3.64
C GLY A 116 -4.78 -20.96 -3.55
N LYS A 117 -4.47 -22.06 -4.25
CA LYS A 117 -3.12 -22.66 -4.30
C LYS A 117 -2.01 -21.71 -4.80
N PHE A 118 -2.35 -20.63 -5.49
CA PHE A 118 -1.39 -19.61 -5.94
C PHE A 118 -1.27 -18.42 -4.98
N GLY A 119 -2.05 -18.40 -3.90
CA GLY A 119 -1.95 -17.39 -2.83
C GLY A 119 -0.54 -17.22 -2.27
N PRO A 120 0.22 -18.30 -2.00
CA PRO A 120 1.62 -18.19 -1.57
C PRO A 120 2.50 -17.38 -2.52
N TRP A 121 2.34 -17.53 -3.84
CA TRP A 121 3.09 -16.73 -4.81
C TRP A 121 2.72 -15.25 -4.73
N ALA A 122 1.42 -14.96 -4.61
CA ALA A 122 0.94 -13.60 -4.43
C ALA A 122 1.46 -12.95 -3.13
N ALA A 123 1.55 -13.73 -2.04
CA ALA A 123 2.04 -13.27 -0.75
C ALA A 123 3.55 -12.92 -0.76
N LEU A 124 4.32 -13.50 -1.68
CA LEU A 124 5.72 -13.12 -1.86
C LEU A 124 5.88 -11.68 -2.40
N ALA A 125 4.82 -10.99 -2.81
CA ALA A 125 4.87 -9.55 -3.11
C ALA A 125 5.36 -8.72 -1.90
N PHE A 126 5.09 -9.19 -0.68
CA PHE A 126 5.46 -8.51 0.55
C PHE A 126 6.94 -8.67 0.94
N VAL A 127 7.72 -9.47 0.19
CA VAL A 127 9.19 -9.49 0.34
C VAL A 127 9.91 -8.46 -0.56
N SER A 128 9.15 -7.68 -1.32
CA SER A 128 9.69 -6.53 -2.07
C SER A 128 10.08 -5.39 -1.14
N TYR A 129 11.02 -4.56 -1.57
CA TYR A 129 11.48 -3.39 -0.80
C TYR A 129 10.30 -2.48 -0.43
N GLY A 130 9.49 -2.07 -1.41
CA GLY A 130 8.44 -1.07 -1.20
C GLY A 130 7.37 -1.54 -0.22
N MET A 131 6.95 -2.80 -0.32
CA MET A 131 5.97 -3.37 0.62
C MET A 131 6.57 -3.53 2.02
N MET A 132 7.81 -4.00 2.13
CA MET A 132 8.46 -4.15 3.43
C MET A 132 8.62 -2.81 4.15
N GLU A 133 9.00 -1.75 3.44
CA GLU A 133 9.09 -0.38 3.98
C GLU A 133 7.72 0.12 4.44
N VAL A 134 6.69 0.02 3.59
CA VAL A 134 5.35 0.50 3.91
C VAL A 134 4.80 -0.13 5.19
N TYR A 135 4.97 -1.44 5.37
CA TYR A 135 4.47 -2.11 6.57
C TYR A 135 5.36 -1.93 7.80
N SER A 136 6.66 -1.63 7.61
CA SER A 136 7.58 -1.32 8.71
C SER A 136 7.35 0.07 9.29
N HIS A 137 7.01 1.05 8.45
CA HIS A 137 6.71 2.41 8.90
C HIS A 137 5.36 2.56 9.60
N THR A 138 5.27 3.52 10.52
CA THR A 138 4.01 3.96 11.12
C THR A 138 3.29 4.90 10.16
N TRP A 139 2.63 4.29 9.18
CA TRP A 139 2.07 4.91 7.98
C TRP A 139 0.69 4.32 7.68
N SER A 140 -0.24 5.15 7.19
CA SER A 140 -1.61 4.73 6.86
C SER A 140 -1.69 3.83 5.63
N GLU A 141 -0.60 3.75 4.86
CA GLU A 141 -0.48 2.96 3.64
C GLU A 141 -0.75 1.47 3.87
N GLY A 142 -0.26 0.85 4.95
CA GLY A 142 -0.48 -0.57 5.22
C GLY A 142 -1.97 -0.95 5.24
N PRO A 143 -2.79 -0.32 6.09
CA PRO A 143 -4.24 -0.47 6.07
C PRO A 143 -4.89 -0.04 4.75
N PHE A 144 -4.42 1.05 4.15
CA PHE A 144 -4.98 1.55 2.89
C PHE A 144 -4.85 0.52 1.77
N LEU A 145 -3.68 -0.11 1.64
CA LEU A 145 -3.39 -1.15 0.66
C LEU A 145 -4.29 -2.38 0.80
N PHE A 146 -4.67 -2.75 2.03
CA PHE A 146 -5.65 -3.82 2.24
C PHE A 146 -6.99 -3.48 1.59
N PHE A 147 -7.47 -2.25 1.79
CA PHE A 147 -8.72 -1.81 1.16
C PHE A 147 -8.59 -1.67 -0.37
N VAL A 148 -7.41 -1.34 -0.90
CA VAL A 148 -7.15 -1.34 -2.35
C VAL A 148 -7.32 -2.75 -2.92
N LEU A 149 -6.71 -3.77 -2.31
CA LEU A 149 -6.87 -5.14 -2.78
C LEU A 149 -8.32 -5.63 -2.59
N ALA A 150 -8.95 -5.33 -1.45
CA ALA A 150 -10.33 -5.68 -1.19
C ALA A 150 -11.28 -5.08 -2.24
N PHE A 151 -11.06 -3.82 -2.63
CA PHE A 151 -11.82 -3.14 -3.68
C PHE A 151 -11.74 -3.92 -5.00
N VAL A 152 -10.54 -4.25 -5.47
CA VAL A 152 -10.34 -5.00 -6.72
C VAL A 152 -10.97 -6.39 -6.64
N VAL A 153 -10.74 -7.14 -5.56
CA VAL A 153 -11.30 -8.49 -5.37
C VAL A 153 -12.83 -8.47 -5.34
N LEU A 154 -13.45 -7.45 -4.76
CA LEU A 154 -14.91 -7.31 -4.73
C LEU A 154 -15.48 -6.99 -6.11
N LEU A 155 -14.81 -6.14 -6.89
CA LEU A 155 -15.23 -5.83 -8.26
C LEU A 155 -15.06 -7.03 -9.20
N GLU A 156 -13.96 -7.79 -9.08
CA GLU A 156 -13.75 -9.01 -9.89
C GLU A 156 -14.85 -10.06 -9.69
N LYS A 157 -15.49 -10.12 -8.51
CA LYS A 157 -16.61 -11.04 -8.27
C LYS A 157 -17.85 -10.74 -9.12
N ASN A 158 -17.94 -9.54 -9.68
CA ASN A 158 -19.05 -9.08 -10.54
C ASN A 158 -20.46 -9.36 -9.96
N ASN A 159 -20.60 -9.32 -8.63
CA ASN A 159 -21.84 -9.60 -7.92
C ASN A 159 -22.16 -8.48 -6.92
N THR A 160 -22.31 -7.27 -7.45
CA THR A 160 -22.47 -6.05 -6.67
C THR A 160 -23.74 -6.09 -5.80
N SER A 161 -24.80 -6.78 -6.21
CA SER A 161 -26.02 -6.90 -5.39
C SER A 161 -25.77 -7.58 -4.04
N LYS A 162 -24.86 -8.56 -3.97
CA LYS A 162 -24.49 -9.21 -2.72
C LYS A 162 -23.49 -8.40 -1.89
N TYR A 163 -22.57 -7.69 -2.56
CA TYR A 163 -21.39 -7.12 -1.93
C TYR A 163 -21.38 -5.59 -1.80
N TRP A 164 -22.40 -4.88 -2.26
CA TRP A 164 -22.40 -3.41 -2.28
C TRP A 164 -22.16 -2.77 -0.91
N LYS A 165 -22.75 -3.30 0.17
CA LYS A 165 -22.54 -2.75 1.53
C LYS A 165 -21.06 -2.79 1.92
N ILE A 166 -20.41 -3.92 1.64
CA ILE A 166 -18.98 -4.11 1.91
C ILE A 166 -18.17 -3.19 0.99
N LEU A 167 -18.53 -3.07 -0.29
CA LEU A 167 -17.88 -2.14 -1.22
C LEU A 167 -17.99 -0.68 -0.77
N THR A 168 -19.14 -0.26 -0.22
CA THR A 168 -19.32 1.07 0.38
C THR A 168 -18.36 1.28 1.54
N LEU A 169 -18.28 0.31 2.47
CA LEU A 169 -17.36 0.37 3.60
C LEU A 169 -15.90 0.39 3.15
N VAL A 170 -15.57 -0.31 2.06
CA VAL A 170 -14.22 -0.28 1.46
C VAL A 170 -13.90 1.10 0.90
N LEU A 171 -14.82 1.75 0.17
CA LEU A 171 -14.60 3.12 -0.33
C LEU A 171 -14.47 4.15 0.78
N ILE A 172 -15.31 4.02 1.82
CA ILE A 172 -15.19 4.85 3.03
C ILE A 172 -13.81 4.61 3.66
N GLY A 173 -13.43 3.36 3.90
CA GLY A 173 -12.12 3.01 4.46
C GLY A 173 -10.94 3.56 3.65
N LEU A 174 -10.99 3.45 2.32
CA LEU A 174 -9.97 4.04 1.43
C LEU A 174 -9.82 5.54 1.68
N PHE A 175 -10.93 6.28 1.67
CA PHE A 175 -10.92 7.73 1.85
C PHE A 175 -10.54 8.15 3.28
N THR A 176 -11.07 7.47 4.29
CA THR A 176 -10.83 7.74 5.71
C THR A 176 -9.41 7.40 6.14
N LEU A 177 -8.67 6.57 5.39
CA LEU A 177 -7.25 6.34 5.63
C LEU A 177 -6.38 7.33 4.87
N ARG A 178 -6.76 7.66 3.62
CA ARG A 178 -6.04 8.61 2.76
C ARG A 178 -7.00 9.32 1.81
N TYR A 179 -6.84 10.64 1.65
CA TYR A 179 -7.65 11.40 0.68
C TYR A 179 -7.50 10.90 -0.76
N ALA A 180 -6.34 10.29 -1.11
CA ALA A 180 -6.13 9.61 -2.39
C ALA A 180 -7.12 8.45 -2.66
N GLY A 181 -7.83 7.98 -1.63
CA GLY A 181 -8.97 7.06 -1.75
C GLY A 181 -10.07 7.56 -2.69
N ILE A 182 -10.19 8.88 -2.89
CA ILE A 182 -11.12 9.47 -3.86
C ILE A 182 -10.90 8.94 -5.29
N ILE A 183 -9.67 8.56 -5.65
CA ILE A 183 -9.37 8.03 -6.98
C ILE A 183 -10.09 6.70 -7.22
N PHE A 184 -10.27 5.87 -6.19
CA PHE A 184 -11.02 4.62 -6.30
C PHE A 184 -12.53 4.83 -6.37
N TRP A 185 -13.04 5.87 -5.70
CA TRP A 185 -14.42 6.31 -5.88
C TRP A 185 -14.66 6.77 -7.33
N ALA A 186 -13.74 7.58 -7.88
CA ALA A 186 -13.81 8.03 -9.27
C ALA A 186 -13.70 6.86 -10.26
N PHE A 187 -12.81 5.90 -10.01
CA PHE A 187 -12.74 4.67 -10.81
C PHE A 187 -14.08 3.93 -10.82
N LEU A 188 -14.70 3.73 -9.65
CA LEU A 188 -15.98 3.06 -9.55
C LEU A 188 -17.09 3.83 -10.29
N PHE A 189 -17.06 5.16 -10.23
CA PHE A 189 -17.99 6.00 -10.97
C PHE A 189 -17.86 5.77 -12.48
N PHE A 190 -16.65 5.85 -13.05
CA PHE A 190 -16.46 5.58 -14.48
C PHE A 190 -16.75 4.13 -14.86
N HIS A 191 -16.41 3.17 -14.00
CA HIS A 191 -16.75 1.77 -14.20
C HIS A 191 -18.28 1.56 -14.21
N PHE A 192 -19.00 2.24 -13.32
CA PHE A 192 -20.47 2.26 -13.32
C PHE A 192 -21.02 2.87 -14.61
N LEU A 193 -20.53 4.03 -15.06
CA LEU A 193 -20.98 4.63 -16.32
C LEU A 193 -20.72 3.69 -17.51
N TYR A 194 -19.53 3.12 -17.61
CA TYR A 194 -19.16 2.18 -18.66
C TYR A 194 -20.11 0.98 -18.65
N THR A 195 -20.26 0.33 -17.50
CA THR A 195 -21.13 -0.85 -17.40
C THR A 195 -22.60 -0.48 -17.67
N TYR A 196 -23.09 0.69 -17.24
CA TYR A 196 -24.48 1.12 -17.39
C TYR A 196 -24.83 1.43 -18.84
N PHE A 197 -24.04 2.31 -19.46
CA PHE A 197 -24.32 2.84 -20.80
C PHE A 197 -23.84 1.92 -21.91
N TYR A 198 -22.68 1.26 -21.75
CA TYR A 198 -22.08 0.46 -22.81
C TYR A 198 -22.52 -1.01 -22.76
N LEU A 199 -22.56 -1.61 -21.57
CA LEU A 199 -22.94 -3.03 -21.42
C LEU A 199 -24.46 -3.23 -21.21
N GLY A 200 -25.22 -2.15 -20.99
CA GLY A 200 -26.69 -2.19 -20.85
C GLY A 200 -27.20 -3.00 -19.65
N THR A 201 -26.34 -3.30 -18.67
CA THR A 201 -26.73 -4.20 -17.56
C THR A 201 -27.49 -3.43 -16.47
N LYS A 202 -28.83 -3.50 -16.51
CA LYS A 202 -29.75 -2.80 -15.57
C LYS A 202 -29.63 -3.21 -14.08
N LYS A 203 -28.81 -4.21 -13.73
CA LYS A 203 -28.61 -4.70 -12.34
C LYS A 203 -27.67 -3.81 -11.48
N GLN A 204 -27.31 -2.62 -11.96
CA GLN A 204 -26.28 -1.76 -11.37
C GLN A 204 -26.73 -0.72 -10.35
N LYS A 205 -28.01 -0.70 -9.96
CA LYS A 205 -28.49 0.20 -8.89
C LYS A 205 -27.63 0.15 -7.62
N HIS A 206 -27.00 -1.00 -7.36
CA HIS A 206 -26.11 -1.20 -6.23
C HIS A 206 -24.78 -0.43 -6.34
N TYR A 207 -24.25 -0.20 -7.55
CA TYR A 207 -23.12 0.72 -7.73
C TYR A 207 -23.55 2.15 -7.42
N ALA A 208 -24.73 2.57 -7.89
CA ALA A 208 -25.29 3.88 -7.55
C ALA A 208 -25.48 4.05 -6.03
N TYR A 209 -26.02 3.05 -5.32
CA TYR A 209 -26.13 3.07 -3.86
C TYR A 209 -24.76 3.17 -3.17
N THR A 210 -23.78 2.42 -3.68
CA THR A 210 -22.41 2.46 -3.16
C THR A 210 -21.82 3.87 -3.31
N LEU A 211 -21.91 4.45 -4.51
CA LEU A 211 -21.40 5.77 -4.83
C LEU A 211 -22.12 6.87 -4.04
N ALA A 212 -23.45 6.81 -3.93
CA ALA A 212 -24.24 7.80 -3.21
C ALA A 212 -23.95 7.80 -1.71
N LEU A 213 -23.93 6.64 -1.06
CA LEU A 213 -23.67 6.54 0.39
C LEU A 213 -22.23 6.90 0.74
N SER A 214 -21.26 6.47 -0.08
CA SER A 214 -19.87 6.89 0.13
C SER A 214 -19.70 8.39 -0.14
N ALA A 215 -20.33 8.95 -1.18
CA ALA A 215 -20.31 10.39 -1.43
C ALA A 215 -20.90 11.19 -0.27
N LEU A 216 -21.99 10.75 0.34
CA LEU A 216 -22.57 11.39 1.53
C LEU A 216 -21.56 11.46 2.68
N TYR A 217 -20.87 10.34 2.96
CA TYR A 217 -19.80 10.32 3.97
C TYR A 217 -18.65 11.27 3.61
N LEU A 218 -18.17 11.23 2.36
CA LEU A 218 -17.08 12.07 1.88
C LEU A 218 -17.42 13.57 2.02
N LEU A 219 -18.62 13.96 1.59
CA LEU A 219 -19.10 15.34 1.67
C LEU A 219 -19.26 15.80 3.12
N ALA A 220 -19.83 14.96 3.99
CA ALA A 220 -19.94 15.27 5.42
C ALA A 220 -18.56 15.42 6.06
N TYR A 221 -17.61 14.54 5.75
CA TYR A 221 -16.25 14.57 6.29
C TYR A 221 -15.47 15.80 5.83
N LEU A 222 -15.49 16.10 4.52
CA LEU A 222 -14.82 17.28 3.96
C LEU A 222 -15.49 18.58 4.41
N GLY A 223 -16.82 18.60 4.53
CA GLY A 223 -17.57 19.72 5.08
C GLY A 223 -17.21 20.00 6.53
N PHE A 224 -17.04 18.95 7.34
CA PHE A 224 -16.55 19.08 8.72
C PHE A 224 -15.12 19.64 8.78
N ASN A 225 -14.21 19.15 7.93
CA ASN A 225 -12.85 19.70 7.86
C ASN A 225 -12.86 21.17 7.47
N TYR A 226 -13.69 21.54 6.49
CA TYR A 226 -13.84 22.93 6.05
C TYR A 226 -14.42 23.81 7.15
N TRP A 227 -15.43 23.34 7.88
CA TRP A 227 -15.98 24.06 9.02
C TRP A 227 -14.93 24.32 10.12
N GLN A 228 -14.06 23.35 10.38
CA GLN A 228 -13.01 23.46 11.41
C GLN A 228 -11.82 24.33 10.99
N THR A 229 -11.45 24.33 9.71
CA THR A 229 -10.15 24.87 9.24
C THR A 229 -10.24 25.90 8.12
N GLY A 230 -11.41 26.09 7.52
CA GLY A 230 -11.57 26.82 6.26
C GLY A 230 -11.02 26.08 5.03
N HIS A 231 -10.54 24.84 5.19
CA HIS A 231 -9.95 24.03 4.11
C HIS A 231 -10.54 22.62 4.07
N LEU A 232 -10.84 22.11 2.86
CA LEU A 232 -11.39 20.76 2.69
C LEU A 232 -10.48 19.64 3.23
N THR A 233 -9.15 19.85 3.13
CA THR A 233 -8.12 18.88 3.59
C THR A 233 -7.25 19.44 4.72
N GLY A 234 -7.84 20.29 5.56
CA GLY A 234 -7.25 20.73 6.83
C GLY A 234 -6.18 21.81 6.76
N ALA A 235 -5.52 22.01 5.61
CA ALA A 235 -4.48 23.02 5.46
C ALA A 235 -4.38 23.50 4.01
N PRO A 236 -3.85 24.71 3.77
CA PRO A 236 -3.47 25.14 2.44
C PRO A 236 -2.30 24.27 1.93
N ARG A 237 -2.50 23.54 0.83
CA ARG A 237 -1.49 22.69 0.17
C ARG A 237 -0.51 23.54 -0.66
N ILE A 238 0.10 24.54 -0.03
CA ILE A 238 1.03 25.49 -0.69
C ILE A 238 2.49 25.03 -0.50
N TYR A 239 2.73 24.07 0.40
CA TYR A 239 4.06 23.52 0.67
C TYR A 239 4.12 22.00 0.46
N PRO A 240 5.11 21.47 -0.29
CA PRO A 240 6.10 22.22 -1.06
C PRO A 240 5.44 23.04 -2.18
N GLY A 241 6.07 24.16 -2.57
CA GLY A 241 5.60 24.98 -3.69
C GLY A 241 5.57 24.17 -4.99
N GLN A 242 4.78 24.63 -5.96
CA GLN A 242 4.69 23.94 -7.25
C GLN A 242 6.06 23.90 -7.93
N GLU A 243 6.53 22.69 -8.21
CA GLU A 243 7.84 22.45 -8.81
C GLU A 243 7.87 22.76 -10.31
N SER A 244 9.06 22.96 -10.88
CA SER A 244 9.20 23.15 -12.33
C SER A 244 8.75 21.89 -13.10
N THR A 245 8.29 22.06 -14.34
CA THR A 245 7.91 20.92 -15.21
C THR A 245 9.02 19.87 -15.33
N ASN A 246 10.28 20.31 -15.41
CA ASN A 246 11.44 19.41 -15.49
C ASN A 246 11.61 18.60 -14.21
N THR A 247 11.49 19.26 -13.05
CA THR A 247 11.56 18.61 -11.73
C THR A 247 10.42 17.60 -11.57
N PHE A 248 9.20 17.98 -11.95
CA PHE A 248 8.03 17.11 -11.94
C PHE A 248 8.25 15.85 -12.81
N LEU A 249 8.67 16.03 -14.07
CA LEU A 249 8.92 14.92 -14.99
C LEU A 249 10.06 14.03 -14.52
N TYR A 250 11.10 14.59 -13.91
CA TYR A 250 12.19 13.85 -13.29
C TYR A 250 11.68 12.95 -12.16
N TYR A 251 10.91 13.49 -11.21
CA TYR A 251 10.35 12.69 -10.12
C TYR A 251 9.34 11.66 -10.62
N LEU A 252 8.51 12.01 -11.60
CA LEU A 252 7.55 11.08 -12.20
C LEU A 252 8.27 9.92 -12.88
N GLY A 253 9.24 10.19 -13.74
CA GLY A 253 10.03 9.17 -14.43
C GLY A 253 10.74 8.25 -13.44
N ARG A 254 11.39 8.83 -12.42
CA ARG A 254 12.07 8.06 -11.37
C ARG A 254 11.10 7.21 -10.55
N GLY A 255 9.95 7.75 -10.16
CA GLY A 255 8.91 7.02 -9.44
C GLY A 255 8.34 5.86 -10.25
N VAL A 256 8.02 6.09 -11.53
CA VAL A 256 7.51 5.04 -12.43
C VAL A 256 8.54 3.95 -12.67
N LEU A 257 9.81 4.28 -12.89
CA LEU A 257 10.89 3.28 -12.98
C LEU A 257 10.99 2.46 -11.70
N ASN A 258 10.83 3.11 -10.55
CA ASN A 258 10.93 2.45 -9.25
C ASN A 258 9.76 1.51 -8.94
N ILE A 259 8.60 1.66 -9.58
CA ILE A 259 7.51 0.66 -9.52
C ILE A 259 8.03 -0.72 -9.94
N PHE A 260 8.97 -0.77 -10.89
CA PHE A 260 9.54 -2.02 -11.39
C PHE A 260 10.73 -2.53 -10.57
N ALA A 261 11.22 -1.77 -9.58
CA ALA A 261 12.37 -2.17 -8.77
C ALA A 261 11.93 -3.00 -7.55
N PHE A 262 11.89 -4.32 -7.69
CA PHE A 262 11.31 -5.21 -6.68
C PHE A 262 12.19 -5.32 -5.43
N ALA A 263 13.49 -5.57 -5.62
CA ALA A 263 14.38 -5.93 -4.51
C ALA A 263 14.94 -4.73 -3.75
N ARG A 264 15.16 -3.60 -4.41
CA ARG A 264 15.81 -2.42 -3.83
C ARG A 264 15.39 -1.16 -4.58
N ASN A 265 15.17 -0.09 -3.84
CA ASN A 265 14.73 1.19 -4.35
C ASN A 265 15.87 2.00 -4.96
N PHE A 266 15.63 2.60 -6.13
CA PHE A 266 16.55 3.54 -6.79
C PHE A 266 16.49 4.96 -6.20
N TRP A 267 15.49 5.25 -5.37
CA TRP A 267 15.21 6.57 -4.79
C TRP A 267 16.13 6.88 -3.60
N SER A 268 16.27 5.96 -2.64
CA SER A 268 16.96 6.21 -1.35
C SER A 268 18.49 6.30 -1.43
N PHE A 269 19.12 5.70 -2.42
CA PHE A 269 20.59 5.55 -2.48
C PHE A 269 21.25 6.30 -3.66
N GLY A 270 20.45 6.98 -4.48
CA GLY A 270 20.91 7.71 -5.66
C GLY A 270 21.22 6.83 -6.89
N ALA A 271 21.42 7.46 -8.04
CA ALA A 271 21.71 6.77 -9.32
C ALA A 271 23.04 5.99 -9.33
N LYS A 272 23.85 6.13 -8.27
CA LYS A 272 25.16 5.46 -8.10
C LYS A 272 25.08 4.19 -7.26
N ASP A 273 23.89 3.76 -6.81
CA ASP A 273 23.73 2.49 -6.10
C ASP A 273 23.91 1.31 -7.06
N ILE A 274 25.16 0.87 -7.18
CA ILE A 274 25.56 -0.27 -8.03
C ILE A 274 24.78 -1.53 -7.64
N LEU A 275 24.51 -1.74 -6.35
CA LEU A 275 23.77 -2.91 -5.90
C LEU A 275 22.32 -2.88 -6.38
N ALA A 276 21.66 -1.72 -6.33
CA ALA A 276 20.32 -1.57 -6.88
C ALA A 276 20.28 -1.86 -8.38
N LEU A 277 21.27 -1.37 -9.14
CA LEU A 277 21.39 -1.65 -10.58
C LEU A 277 21.61 -3.13 -10.86
N VAL A 278 22.53 -3.78 -10.14
CA VAL A 278 22.81 -5.23 -10.28
C VAL A 278 21.57 -6.06 -9.99
N LEU A 279 20.86 -5.75 -8.89
CA LEU A 279 19.63 -6.46 -8.53
C LEU A 279 18.52 -6.26 -9.56
N PHE A 280 18.41 -5.06 -10.13
CA PHE A 280 17.44 -4.77 -11.18
C PHE A 280 17.77 -5.49 -12.49
N LEU A 281 19.03 -5.51 -12.93
CA LEU A 281 19.45 -6.29 -14.10
C LEU A 281 19.23 -7.79 -13.86
N PHE A 282 19.53 -8.29 -12.67
CA PHE A 282 19.24 -9.67 -12.28
C PHE A 282 17.74 -9.96 -12.32
N GLN A 283 16.90 -9.05 -11.82
CA GLN A 283 15.45 -9.15 -11.93
C GLN A 283 14.99 -9.24 -13.39
N LEU A 284 15.50 -8.39 -14.28
CA LEU A 284 15.17 -8.42 -15.71
C LEU A 284 15.58 -9.74 -16.36
N LEU A 285 16.76 -10.28 -16.02
CA LEU A 285 17.23 -11.60 -16.50
C LEU A 285 16.30 -12.72 -16.03
N VAL A 286 15.88 -12.70 -14.76
CA VAL A 286 14.94 -13.69 -14.21
C VAL A 286 13.59 -13.59 -14.95
N VAL A 287 13.00 -12.39 -15.04
CA VAL A 287 11.72 -12.19 -15.76
C VAL A 287 11.82 -12.63 -17.22
N PHE A 288 12.90 -12.28 -17.91
CA PHE A 288 13.16 -12.73 -19.28
C PHE A 288 13.21 -14.25 -19.37
N PHE A 289 13.98 -14.91 -18.49
CA PHE A 289 14.07 -16.37 -18.44
C PHE A 289 12.71 -17.05 -18.16
N LEU A 290 11.88 -16.45 -17.30
CA LEU A 290 10.56 -16.94 -16.96
C LEU A 290 9.59 -16.86 -18.15
N ILE A 291 9.63 -15.76 -18.90
CA ILE A 291 8.74 -15.52 -20.05
C ILE A 291 9.27 -16.16 -21.34
N LYS A 292 10.57 -16.47 -21.40
CA LYS A 292 11.17 -17.17 -22.55
C LYS A 292 10.45 -18.52 -22.77
N LYS A 293 9.92 -18.69 -23.98
CA LYS A 293 9.13 -19.86 -24.45
C LYS A 293 7.74 -20.06 -23.83
N THR A 294 7.29 -19.21 -22.91
CA THR A 294 5.84 -19.15 -22.64
C THR A 294 5.23 -18.38 -23.80
N GLY A 295 4.20 -18.92 -24.46
CA GLY A 295 3.47 -18.20 -25.51
C GLY A 295 3.04 -16.81 -25.02
N ARG A 296 2.72 -15.88 -25.95
CA ARG A 296 2.35 -14.50 -25.61
C ARG A 296 1.41 -14.49 -24.40
N PRO A 297 1.74 -13.80 -23.29
CA PRO A 297 0.85 -13.70 -22.15
C PRO A 297 -0.41 -12.96 -22.62
N SER A 298 -1.48 -13.70 -22.88
CA SER A 298 -2.72 -13.14 -23.36
C SER A 298 -3.43 -12.44 -22.20
N GLY A 299 -3.57 -11.11 -22.29
CA GLY A 299 -4.59 -10.38 -21.54
C GLY A 299 -4.20 -9.80 -20.17
N LEU A 300 -2.94 -9.86 -19.71
CA LEU A 300 -2.55 -9.25 -18.41
C LEU A 300 -2.94 -7.76 -18.35
N PHE A 301 -2.71 -7.03 -19.44
CA PHE A 301 -3.04 -5.62 -19.60
C PHE A 301 -4.55 -5.33 -19.70
N GLN A 302 -5.38 -6.35 -19.88
CA GLN A 302 -6.84 -6.23 -19.95
C GLN A 302 -7.51 -6.59 -18.61
N THR A 303 -6.74 -6.99 -17.60
CA THR A 303 -7.28 -7.36 -16.30
C THR A 303 -7.70 -6.13 -15.48
N LEU A 304 -8.75 -6.28 -14.68
CA LEU A 304 -9.26 -5.23 -13.78
C LEU A 304 -8.19 -4.64 -12.83
N PRO A 305 -7.30 -5.42 -12.19
CA PRO A 305 -6.23 -4.86 -11.35
C PRO A 305 -5.30 -3.93 -12.12
N PHE A 306 -4.97 -4.26 -13.37
CA PHE A 306 -4.13 -3.41 -14.22
C PHE A 306 -4.85 -2.11 -14.58
N GLN A 307 -6.14 -2.17 -14.91
CA GLN A 307 -6.97 -0.98 -15.17
C GLN A 307 -7.02 -0.06 -13.95
N VAL A 308 -7.24 -0.61 -12.75
CA VAL A 308 -7.26 0.15 -11.49
C VAL A 308 -5.89 0.76 -11.21
N ALA A 309 -4.79 0.02 -11.44
CA ALA A 309 -3.44 0.51 -11.24
C ALA A 309 -3.09 1.69 -12.17
N ILE A 310 -3.42 1.58 -13.46
CA ILE A 310 -3.22 2.68 -14.42
C ILE A 310 -4.12 3.88 -14.08
N PHE A 311 -5.38 3.64 -13.73
CA PHE A 311 -6.29 4.72 -13.32
C PHE A 311 -5.78 5.43 -12.07
N TYR A 312 -5.23 4.69 -11.10
CA TYR A 312 -4.60 5.27 -9.92
C TYR A 312 -3.38 6.12 -10.30
N LEU A 313 -2.52 5.63 -11.19
CA LEU A 313 -1.36 6.39 -11.68
C LEU A 313 -1.78 7.71 -12.33
N LEU A 314 -2.75 7.67 -13.24
CA LEU A 314 -3.27 8.87 -13.90
C LEU A 314 -3.92 9.82 -12.90
N GLY A 315 -4.70 9.28 -11.96
CA GLY A 315 -5.35 10.05 -10.90
C GLY A 315 -4.35 10.75 -9.99
N ILE A 316 -3.29 10.07 -9.55
CA ILE A 316 -2.29 10.68 -8.66
C ILE A 316 -1.41 11.70 -9.39
N ILE A 317 -1.12 11.48 -10.69
CA ILE A 317 -0.46 12.47 -11.55
C ILE A 317 -1.32 13.72 -11.66
N PHE A 318 -2.61 13.56 -11.98
CA PHE A 318 -3.56 14.66 -12.07
C PHE A 318 -3.67 15.42 -10.74
N LEU A 319 -3.81 14.72 -9.61
CA LEU A 319 -3.87 15.34 -8.30
C LEU A 319 -2.62 16.16 -7.99
N ARG A 320 -1.42 15.69 -8.36
CA ARG A 320 -0.18 16.42 -8.12
C ARG A 320 -0.07 17.68 -8.98
N ILE A 321 -0.62 17.66 -10.19
CA ILE A 321 -0.65 18.84 -11.08
C ILE A 321 -1.50 19.96 -10.45
N ILE A 322 -2.63 19.62 -9.82
CA ILE A 322 -3.55 20.61 -9.23
C ILE A 322 -3.20 20.97 -7.78
N SER A 323 -2.53 20.07 -7.04
CA SER A 323 -2.18 20.24 -5.64
C SER A 323 -0.82 19.60 -5.39
N PRO A 324 0.24 20.38 -5.14
CA PRO A 324 1.55 19.81 -4.87
C PRO A 324 1.55 18.99 -3.57
N PHE A 325 2.27 17.86 -3.61
CA PHE A 325 2.54 17.00 -2.46
C PHE A 325 3.84 16.21 -2.72
N ASP A 326 4.21 15.33 -1.80
CA ASP A 326 5.44 14.54 -1.81
C ASP A 326 5.79 13.91 -3.16
N ALA A 327 7.09 13.78 -3.43
CA ALA A 327 7.67 13.14 -4.62
C ALA A 327 7.02 11.77 -4.96
N PHE A 328 6.96 11.46 -6.26
CA PHE A 328 6.54 10.14 -6.71
C PHE A 328 7.59 9.11 -6.30
N ASP A 329 7.30 8.38 -5.24
CA ASP A 329 8.16 7.34 -4.68
C ASP A 329 7.39 6.01 -4.55
N PHE A 330 8.05 5.01 -3.95
CA PHE A 330 7.42 3.70 -3.72
C PHE A 330 6.21 3.77 -2.77
N ARG A 331 6.14 4.79 -1.91
CA ARG A 331 5.10 4.98 -0.90
C ARG A 331 3.82 5.50 -1.55
N ILE A 332 3.90 6.59 -2.32
CA ILE A 332 2.76 7.17 -3.04
C ILE A 332 2.27 6.22 -4.14
N LEU A 333 3.19 5.53 -4.81
CA LEU A 333 2.84 4.57 -5.87
C LEU A 333 2.55 3.16 -5.34
N SER A 334 2.51 2.96 -4.02
CA SER A 334 2.30 1.64 -3.40
C SER A 334 1.03 0.92 -3.86
N PRO A 335 -0.12 1.58 -4.17
CA PRO A 335 -1.29 0.87 -4.70
C PRO A 335 -1.02 0.19 -6.05
N ILE A 336 -0.20 0.83 -6.90
CA ILE A 336 0.21 0.28 -8.20
C ILE A 336 1.15 -0.90 -7.97
N VAL A 337 2.17 -0.70 -7.14
CA VAL A 337 3.15 -1.74 -6.79
C VAL A 337 2.47 -2.97 -6.23
N LEU A 338 1.53 -2.78 -5.29
CA LEU A 338 0.74 -3.87 -4.71
C LEU A 338 0.01 -4.68 -5.79
N LEU A 339 -0.79 -4.02 -6.62
CA LEU A 339 -1.62 -4.71 -7.61
C LEU A 339 -0.75 -5.43 -8.66
N LEU A 340 0.31 -4.78 -9.14
CA LEU A 340 1.22 -5.40 -10.10
C LEU A 340 1.98 -6.59 -9.50
N TYR A 341 2.47 -6.49 -8.26
CA TYR A 341 3.28 -7.55 -7.66
C TYR A 341 2.40 -8.73 -7.22
N VAL A 342 1.25 -8.47 -6.58
CA VAL A 342 0.33 -9.52 -6.13
C VAL A 342 -0.18 -10.34 -7.31
N TYR A 343 -0.74 -9.69 -8.34
CA TYR A 343 -1.28 -10.40 -9.50
C TYR A 343 -0.18 -10.92 -10.43
N GLY A 344 0.92 -10.17 -10.59
CA GLY A 344 2.07 -10.58 -11.39
C GLY A 344 2.75 -11.82 -10.83
N LEU A 345 3.00 -11.88 -9.52
CA LEU A 345 3.59 -13.07 -8.90
C LEU A 345 2.62 -14.25 -8.87
N ALA A 346 1.32 -14.02 -8.64
CA ALA A 346 0.32 -15.09 -8.77
C ALA A 346 0.35 -15.71 -10.18
N HIS A 347 0.43 -14.88 -11.23
CA HIS A 347 0.51 -15.32 -12.62
C HIS A 347 1.85 -16.01 -12.94
N LEU A 348 2.98 -15.45 -12.52
CA LEU A 348 4.29 -16.10 -12.67
C LEU A 348 4.32 -17.45 -11.94
N GLY A 349 3.72 -17.52 -10.76
CA GLY A 349 3.54 -18.77 -10.00
C GLY A 349 2.81 -19.86 -10.78
N GLN A 350 1.80 -19.50 -11.56
CA GLN A 350 1.11 -20.40 -12.49
C GLN A 350 2.03 -20.88 -13.60
N LEU A 351 2.78 -19.95 -14.23
CA LEU A 351 3.67 -20.27 -15.34
C LEU A 351 4.83 -21.20 -14.94
N VAL A 352 5.30 -21.11 -13.70
CA VAL A 352 6.44 -21.91 -13.20
C VAL A 352 6.03 -23.20 -12.50
N GLU A 353 4.73 -23.44 -12.24
CA GLU A 353 4.25 -24.55 -11.40
C GLU A 353 4.80 -25.90 -11.86
N ASN A 354 4.89 -26.12 -13.18
CA ASN A 354 5.33 -27.37 -13.80
C ASN A 354 6.78 -27.35 -14.29
N VAL A 355 7.53 -26.26 -14.07
CA VAL A 355 8.90 -26.09 -14.59
C VAL A 355 9.86 -25.81 -13.44
N GLN A 356 10.42 -26.87 -12.85
CA GLN A 356 11.25 -26.79 -11.65
C GLN A 356 12.39 -25.76 -11.76
N LYS A 357 13.09 -25.69 -12.91
CA LYS A 357 14.18 -24.71 -13.12
C LYS A 357 13.68 -23.26 -13.01
N LYS A 358 12.51 -22.95 -13.58
CA LYS A 358 11.89 -21.62 -13.51
C LYS A 358 11.40 -21.30 -12.08
N LYS A 359 10.83 -22.30 -11.41
CA LYS A 359 10.38 -22.19 -10.02
C LYS A 359 11.54 -21.86 -9.08
N VAL A 360 12.66 -22.59 -9.20
CA VAL A 360 13.87 -22.33 -8.42
C VAL A 360 14.41 -20.94 -8.73
N ALA A 361 14.53 -20.55 -10.00
CA ALA A 361 15.02 -19.22 -10.36
C ALA A 361 14.19 -18.08 -9.73
N LEU A 362 12.85 -18.19 -9.80
CA LEU A 362 11.96 -17.20 -9.19
C LEU A 362 12.08 -17.18 -7.66
N LEU A 363 12.08 -18.33 -7.01
CA LEU A 363 12.23 -18.41 -5.55
C LEU A 363 13.60 -17.87 -5.09
N SER A 364 14.68 -18.23 -5.78
CA SER A 364 16.02 -17.70 -5.48
C SER A 364 16.05 -16.18 -5.57
N PHE A 365 15.45 -15.58 -6.61
CA PHE A 365 15.35 -14.12 -6.72
C PHE A 365 14.55 -13.51 -5.55
N LEU A 366 13.40 -14.08 -5.21
CA LEU A 366 12.55 -13.59 -4.12
C LEU A 366 13.23 -13.73 -2.76
N THR A 367 13.99 -14.81 -2.54
CA THR A 367 14.82 -14.99 -1.33
C THR A 367 15.94 -13.95 -1.28
N VAL A 368 16.63 -13.68 -2.38
CA VAL A 368 17.65 -12.61 -2.43
C VAL A 368 17.02 -11.25 -2.13
N SER A 369 15.86 -10.95 -2.71
CA SER A 369 15.10 -9.73 -2.40
C SER A 369 14.80 -9.63 -0.91
N TRP A 370 14.28 -10.70 -0.31
CA TRP A 370 13.99 -10.74 1.12
C TRP A 370 15.23 -10.47 1.98
N LEU A 371 16.33 -11.17 1.72
CA LEU A 371 17.59 -11.04 2.47
C LEU A 371 18.21 -9.63 2.37
N VAL A 372 18.20 -9.04 1.17
CA VAL A 372 18.67 -7.65 0.97
C VAL A 372 17.84 -6.65 1.77
N ASN A 373 16.58 -6.99 2.06
CA ASN A 373 15.64 -6.19 2.82
C ASN A 373 15.68 -6.44 4.34
N LEU A 374 16.53 -7.32 4.85
CA LEU A 374 16.74 -7.44 6.29
C LEU A 374 17.70 -6.35 6.78
N PRO A 375 17.65 -5.96 8.08
CA PRO A 375 18.59 -4.99 8.66
C PRO A 375 19.97 -5.66 8.86
N ASN A 376 20.66 -5.91 7.73
CA ASN A 376 21.86 -6.76 7.66
C ASN A 376 22.99 -6.27 8.57
N LYS A 377 23.17 -4.96 8.72
CA LYS A 377 24.18 -4.41 9.64
C LYS A 377 23.88 -4.80 11.10
N PHE A 378 22.65 -4.60 11.55
CA PHE A 378 22.23 -4.96 12.90
C PHE A 378 22.36 -6.47 13.16
N LEU A 379 21.97 -7.30 12.20
CA LEU A 379 22.11 -8.75 12.28
C LEU A 379 23.58 -9.17 12.37
N TRP A 380 24.45 -8.56 11.57
CA TRP A 380 25.88 -8.84 11.55
C TRP A 380 26.54 -8.45 12.88
N ASP A 381 26.23 -7.26 13.39
CA ASP A 381 26.76 -6.75 14.66
C ASP A 381 26.34 -7.64 15.84
N LYS A 382 25.06 -8.07 15.87
CA LYS A 382 24.57 -9.01 16.90
C LYS A 382 25.15 -10.40 16.77
N TRP A 383 25.35 -10.90 15.55
CA TRP A 383 25.87 -12.24 15.35
C TRP A 383 27.36 -12.31 15.71
N LEU A 384 28.19 -11.37 15.25
CA LEU A 384 29.60 -11.32 15.63
C LEU A 384 29.81 -11.03 17.12
N GLY A 385 28.96 -10.20 17.73
CA GLY A 385 28.99 -9.95 19.18
C GLY A 385 28.54 -11.12 20.06
N LEU A 386 28.05 -12.23 19.49
CA LEU A 386 27.77 -13.47 20.21
C LEU A 386 28.96 -14.45 20.19
N TRP A 387 30.01 -14.17 19.40
CA TRP A 387 31.20 -15.01 19.26
C TRP A 387 32.49 -14.38 19.81
N GLY A 388 32.43 -13.14 20.30
CA GLY A 388 33.48 -12.49 21.07
C GLY A 388 33.06 -12.35 22.52
#